data_AF-A0A922WU13-F1
#
_entry.id   AF-A0A922WU13-F1
#
_cell.length_a   1.000
_cell.length_b   1.000
_cell.length_c   1.000
_cell.angle_alpha   90.00
_cell.angle_beta   90.00
_cell.angle_gamma   90.00
#
_symmetry.space_group_name_H-M   'P 1'
#
loop_
_entity.id
_entity.type
_entity.pdbx_description
1 polymer ?
#
loop_
_entity_poly.entity_id
_entity_poly.type
_entity_poly.pdbx_seq_one_letter_code
_entity_poly.pdbx_strand_id
1 'polypeptide(L)'
;MSASVANAAKPNIALALQSGSQSGSQSGSGTFPTRQPRDPAVEAHNRGKSLVSKKIACKKCAHPGGVKDAATARDVAAKVRAGEFDLKDQERQLVLFYLNNRFGV
;
A
#
# COMPACT_ATOMS: atom_id res chain seq x y z
N MET A 1 2.34 -8.22 -56.00
CA MET A 1 2.28 -7.23 -54.90
C MET A 1 1.78 -7.93 -53.66
N SER A 2 2.65 -7.96 -52.64
CA SER A 2 2.38 -8.01 -51.19
C SER A 2 1.52 -9.11 -50.56
N ALA A 3 2.04 -9.58 -49.43
CA ALA A 3 1.65 -10.72 -48.62
C ALA A 3 0.62 -10.39 -47.51
N SER A 4 0.05 -11.48 -46.96
CA SER A 4 -0.27 -11.76 -45.54
C SER A 4 -1.15 -10.81 -44.72
N VAL A 5 -2.16 -11.38 -44.03
CA VAL A 5 -2.39 -11.38 -42.55
C VAL A 5 -3.89 -11.51 -42.23
N ALA A 6 -4.40 -12.70 -41.90
CA ALA A 6 -4.43 -13.41 -40.61
C ALA A 6 -5.70 -13.14 -39.76
N ASN A 7 -6.41 -14.24 -39.55
CA ASN A 7 -7.31 -14.54 -38.44
C ASN A 7 -6.67 -14.14 -37.09
N ALA A 8 -7.28 -13.22 -36.34
CA ALA A 8 -6.80 -12.84 -35.01
C ALA A 8 -7.87 -13.13 -33.96
N ALA A 9 -7.59 -14.19 -33.22
CA ALA A 9 -8.35 -14.71 -32.11
C ALA A 9 -8.47 -13.70 -30.96
N LYS A 10 -9.55 -13.89 -30.19
CA LYS A 10 -9.82 -13.33 -28.86
C LYS A 10 -8.53 -13.25 -28.03
N PRO A 11 -8.11 -12.08 -27.54
CA PRO A 11 -7.02 -12.01 -26.58
C PRO A 11 -7.52 -12.57 -25.25
N ASN A 12 -7.19 -13.84 -25.00
CA ASN A 12 -7.07 -14.36 -23.64
C ASN A 12 -5.93 -13.57 -23.00
N ILE A 13 -6.28 -12.54 -22.23
CA ILE A 13 -5.32 -11.83 -21.38
C ILE A 13 -4.94 -12.82 -20.26
N ALA A 14 -3.95 -13.65 -20.56
CA ALA A 14 -3.23 -14.43 -19.58
C ALA A 14 -2.46 -13.43 -18.72
N LEU A 15 -3.00 -13.14 -17.53
CA LEU A 15 -2.31 -12.39 -16.50
C LEU A 15 -1.14 -13.25 -16.01
N ALA A 16 0.02 -13.07 -16.64
CA ALA A 16 1.27 -13.65 -16.19
C ALA A 16 1.64 -13.00 -14.84
N LEU A 17 1.20 -13.61 -13.74
CA LEU A 17 1.78 -13.37 -12.43
C LEU A 17 3.20 -13.93 -12.45
N GLN A 18 4.14 -13.05 -12.76
CA GLN A 18 5.57 -13.25 -12.56
C GLN A 18 5.84 -13.27 -11.04
N SER A 19 5.56 -14.40 -10.40
CA SER A 19 5.97 -14.71 -9.03
C SER A 19 7.43 -15.16 -9.03
N GLY A 20 8.33 -14.19 -9.14
CA GLY A 20 9.75 -14.37 -8.88
C GLY A 20 10.09 -13.90 -7.48
N SER A 21 10.32 -14.85 -6.56
CA SER A 21 11.44 -14.82 -5.61
C SER A 21 11.42 -16.09 -4.76
N GLN A 22 12.10 -17.09 -5.30
CA GLN A 22 12.80 -18.15 -4.59
C GLN A 22 13.67 -17.58 -3.47
N SER A 23 13.64 -18.16 -2.27
CA SER A 23 14.82 -18.31 -1.40
C SER A 23 14.52 -19.20 -0.19
N GLY A 24 15.20 -20.35 -0.15
CA GLY A 24 15.76 -20.91 1.08
C GLY A 24 14.88 -21.85 1.90
N SER A 25 14.79 -23.11 1.47
CA SER A 25 14.61 -24.22 2.41
C SER A 25 15.92 -24.36 3.20
N GLN A 26 15.95 -23.90 4.44
CA GLN A 26 17.04 -24.24 5.36
C GLN A 26 16.42 -24.67 6.68
N SER A 27 16.53 -25.97 6.96
CA SER A 27 16.14 -26.61 8.21
C SER A 27 16.88 -25.93 9.36
N GLY A 28 16.16 -25.10 10.11
CA GLY A 28 16.59 -24.58 11.39
C GLY A 28 15.44 -24.73 12.35
N SER A 29 15.67 -25.46 13.44
CA SER A 29 14.78 -25.52 14.60
C SER A 29 14.72 -24.14 15.26
N GLY A 30 13.93 -23.26 14.66
CA GLY A 30 13.57 -21.95 15.17
C GLY A 30 12.07 -21.83 14.96
N THR A 31 11.35 -21.44 15.99
CA THR A 31 9.92 -21.18 15.94
C THR A 31 9.68 -20.01 14.97
N PHE A 32 9.62 -20.28 13.68
CA PHE A 32 9.22 -19.29 12.68
C PHE A 32 7.76 -18.95 12.99
N PRO A 33 7.39 -17.68 13.20
CA PRO A 33 5.98 -17.34 13.16
C PRO A 33 5.53 -17.76 11.77
N THR A 34 4.63 -18.74 11.73
CA THR A 34 3.90 -19.09 10.51
C THR A 34 3.43 -17.77 9.93
N ARG A 35 3.94 -17.42 8.73
CA ARG A 35 3.53 -16.21 8.03
C ARG A 35 2.05 -16.39 7.76
N GLN A 36 1.24 -15.91 8.69
CA GLN A 36 -0.21 -15.98 8.59
C GLN A 36 -0.61 -15.41 7.24
N PRO A 37 -1.67 -15.95 6.59
CA PRO A 37 -2.25 -15.33 5.41
C PRO A 37 -2.31 -13.83 5.68
N ARG A 38 -1.61 -13.03 4.85
CA ARG A 38 -1.54 -11.58 5.10
C ARG A 38 -2.95 -11.05 4.93
N ASP A 39 -3.61 -10.82 6.05
CA ASP A 39 -4.92 -10.21 6.04
C ASP A 39 -4.79 -8.88 5.26
N PRO A 40 -5.58 -8.71 4.18
CA PRO A 40 -5.41 -7.57 3.29
C PRO A 40 -5.67 -6.24 4.01
N ALA A 41 -6.52 -6.22 5.05
CA ALA A 41 -6.76 -5.03 5.85
C ALA A 41 -5.57 -4.70 6.77
N VAL A 42 -4.92 -5.72 7.35
CA VAL A 42 -3.67 -5.55 8.11
C VAL A 42 -2.55 -5.02 7.22
N GLU A 43 -2.43 -5.51 5.98
CA GLU A 43 -1.46 -4.98 5.02
C GLU A 43 -1.76 -3.52 4.66
N ALA A 44 -3.02 -3.20 4.35
CA ALA A 44 -3.45 -1.85 4.02
C ALA A 44 -3.18 -0.87 5.16
N HIS A 45 -3.48 -1.27 6.41
CA HIS A 45 -3.17 -0.50 7.60
C HIS A 45 -1.65 -0.26 7.76
N ASN A 46 -0.83 -1.28 7.58
CA ASN A 46 0.63 -1.14 7.70
C ASN A 46 1.23 -0.26 6.60
N ARG A 47 0.73 -0.37 5.36
CA ARG A 47 1.12 0.52 4.27
C ARG A 47 0.71 1.96 4.56
N GLY A 48 -0.53 2.19 4.99
CA GLY A 48 -1.04 3.51 5.37
C GLY A 48 -0.21 4.15 6.49
N LYS A 49 0.11 3.40 7.54
CA LYS A 49 1.00 3.84 8.63
C LYS A 49 2.39 4.24 8.12
N SER A 50 2.96 3.46 7.21
CA SER A 50 4.28 3.73 6.62
C SER A 50 4.27 5.01 5.79
N LEU A 51 3.21 5.24 5.00
CA LEU A 51 3.03 6.46 4.22
C LEU A 51 2.88 7.69 5.12
N VAL A 52 2.05 7.63 6.15
CA VAL A 52 1.94 8.71 7.14
C VAL A 52 3.31 9.01 7.74
N SER A 53 4.05 7.99 8.18
CA SER A 53 5.36 8.16 8.81
C SER A 53 6.42 8.77 7.88
N LYS A 54 6.41 8.43 6.59
CA LYS A 54 7.41 8.87 5.61
C LYS A 54 7.10 10.22 4.98
N LYS A 55 5.83 10.49 4.67
CA LYS A 55 5.40 11.64 3.85
C LYS A 55 4.73 12.75 4.65
N ILE A 56 4.13 12.43 5.79
CA ILE A 56 3.33 13.38 6.58
C ILE A 56 3.99 13.69 7.94
N ALA A 57 4.54 12.66 8.57
CA ALA A 57 5.03 12.69 9.94
C ALA A 57 6.54 12.48 10.09
N CYS A 58 7.29 12.62 8.99
CA CYS A 58 8.74 12.55 9.06
C CYS A 58 9.30 13.70 9.92
N LYS A 59 10.53 13.57 10.42
CA LYS A 59 11.18 14.59 11.28
C LYS A 59 11.21 16.00 10.69
N LYS A 60 11.16 16.12 9.35
CA LYS A 60 11.16 17.40 8.61
C LYS A 60 9.79 17.72 7.97
N CYS A 61 8.79 16.87 8.17
CA CYS A 61 7.47 17.02 7.57
C CYS A 61 6.57 17.92 8.43
N ALA A 62 5.36 18.20 7.93
CA ALA A 62 4.38 19.05 8.60
C ALA A 62 4.03 18.61 10.04
N HIS A 63 4.11 17.31 10.35
CA HIS A 63 3.75 16.77 11.67
C HIS A 63 4.88 15.93 12.29
N PRO A 64 5.98 16.54 12.75
CA PRO A 64 7.06 15.82 13.39
C PRO A 64 6.55 15.17 14.68
N GLY A 65 6.53 13.84 14.71
CA GLY A 65 6.02 13.07 15.86
C GLY A 65 4.70 12.32 15.60
N GLY A 66 4.13 12.41 14.40
CA GLY A 66 2.99 11.59 14.01
C GLY A 66 1.64 12.18 14.35
N VAL A 67 0.61 11.50 13.84
CA VAL A 67 -0.78 11.73 14.21
C VAL A 67 -1.05 10.96 15.50
N LYS A 68 -1.33 11.66 16.60
CA LYS A 68 -1.51 11.06 17.93
C LYS A 68 -2.95 11.14 18.44
N ASP A 69 -3.73 12.07 17.92
CA ASP A 69 -5.09 12.39 18.36
C ASP A 69 -6.03 12.52 17.16
N ALA A 70 -7.33 12.38 17.43
CA ALA A 70 -8.37 12.39 16.41
C ALA A 70 -8.51 13.76 15.71
N ALA A 71 -8.21 14.87 16.40
CA ALA A 71 -8.26 16.20 15.81
C ALA A 71 -7.18 16.37 14.72
N THR A 72 -5.93 16.02 15.04
CA THR A 72 -4.82 15.98 14.09
C THR A 72 -5.10 14.98 12.97
N ALA A 73 -5.72 13.83 13.28
CA ALA A 73 -6.08 12.85 12.25
C ALA A 73 -7.09 13.39 11.24
N ARG A 74 -8.10 14.16 11.71
CA ARG A 74 -9.08 14.82 10.84
C ARG A 74 -8.44 15.90 9.97
N ASP A 75 -7.57 16.73 10.55
CA ASP A 75 -6.83 17.75 9.80
C ASP A 75 -5.97 17.13 8.71
N VAL A 76 -5.18 16.10 9.05
CA VAL A 76 -4.35 15.37 8.09
C VAL A 76 -5.21 14.69 7.03
N ALA A 77 -6.34 14.08 7.41
CA ALA A 77 -7.26 13.46 6.45
C ALA A 77 -7.83 14.50 5.46
N ALA A 78 -8.19 15.69 5.94
CA ALA A 78 -8.65 16.78 5.09
C ALA A 78 -7.55 17.23 4.11
N LYS A 79 -6.32 17.43 4.57
CA LYS A 79 -5.16 17.79 3.72
C LYS A 79 -4.81 16.72 2.69
N VAL A 80 -4.91 15.44 3.07
CA VAL A 80 -4.73 14.30 2.14
C VAL A 80 -5.82 14.29 1.07
N ARG A 81 -7.07 14.56 1.43
CA ARG A 81 -8.19 14.68 0.47
C ARG A 81 -8.05 15.91 -0.43
N ALA A 82 -7.54 17.02 0.11
CA ALA A 82 -7.26 18.26 -0.62
C ALA A 82 -6.05 18.14 -1.55
N GLY A 83 -5.25 17.07 -1.43
CA GLY A 83 -4.08 16.84 -2.28
C GLY A 83 -2.85 17.67 -1.88
N GLU A 84 -2.80 18.18 -0.65
CA GLU A 84 -1.64 18.96 -0.16
C GLU A 84 -0.36 18.12 -0.05
N PHE A 85 -0.48 16.80 -0.02
CA PHE A 85 0.66 15.88 0.00
C PHE A 85 0.87 15.26 -1.38
N ASP A 86 2.15 15.16 -1.79
CA ASP A 86 2.59 14.39 -2.94
C ASP A 86 2.42 12.87 -2.67
N LEU A 87 1.18 12.43 -2.85
CA LEU A 87 0.69 11.07 -2.70
C LEU A 87 -0.09 10.69 -3.96
N LYS A 88 0.13 9.46 -4.44
CA LYS A 88 -0.70 8.85 -5.49
C LYS A 88 -2.09 8.53 -4.96
N ASP A 89 -3.07 8.33 -5.85
CA ASP A 89 -4.45 8.04 -5.43
C ASP A 89 -4.58 6.78 -4.57
N GLN A 90 -3.84 5.73 -4.91
CA GLN A 90 -3.77 4.51 -4.10
C GLN A 90 -3.15 4.76 -2.72
N GLU A 91 -2.14 5.64 -2.63
CA GLU A 91 -1.50 6.00 -1.37
C GLU A 91 -2.42 6.86 -0.50
N ARG A 92 -3.18 7.80 -1.11
CA ARG A 92 -4.21 8.57 -0.43
C ARG A 92 -5.24 7.67 0.23
N GLN A 93 -5.73 6.66 -0.50
CA GLN A 93 -6.69 5.69 0.06
C GLN A 93 -6.11 4.91 1.24
N LEU A 94 -4.86 4.46 1.17
CA LEU A 94 -4.20 3.74 2.26
C LEU A 94 -3.99 4.61 3.50
N VAL A 95 -3.63 5.88 3.30
CA VAL A 95 -3.49 6.85 4.39
C VAL A 95 -4.83 7.12 5.06
N LEU A 96 -5.88 7.38 4.27
CA LEU A 96 -7.23 7.59 4.80
C LEU A 96 -7.76 6.36 5.51
N PHE A 97 -7.51 5.16 4.97
CA PHE A 97 -7.86 3.90 5.62
C PHE A 97 -7.18 3.76 6.99
N TYR A 98 -5.88 4.05 7.08
CA TYR A 98 -5.16 4.02 8.35
C TYR A 98 -5.72 5.02 9.37
N LEU A 99 -5.99 6.26 8.94
CA LEU A 99 -6.53 7.29 9.82
C LEU A 99 -7.92 6.92 10.33
N ASN A 100 -8.81 6.44 9.45
CA ASN A 100 -10.14 5.98 9.83
C ASN A 100 -10.07 4.76 10.77
N ASN A 101 -9.24 3.77 10.45
CA ASN A 101 -9.12 2.56 11.27
C ASN A 101 -8.52 2.84 12.66
N ARG A 102 -7.66 3.85 12.79
CA ARG A 102 -6.99 4.18 14.06
C ARG A 102 -7.74 5.22 14.90
N PHE A 103 -8.40 6.19 14.27
CA PHE A 103 -8.99 7.36 14.93
C PHE A 103 -10.48 7.57 14.64
N GLY A 104 -11.07 6.84 13.70
CA GLY A 104 -12.49 6.96 13.32
C GLY A 104 -12.83 8.30 12.67
N VAL A 105 -12.07 8.69 11.64
CA VAL A 105 -12.14 10.01 10.96
C VAL A 105 -12.52 9.94 9.49
#